data_AF-A0A934UV58-F1
#
_entry.id   AF-A0A934UV58-F1
#
_cell.length_a   1.000
_cell.length_b   1.000
_cell.length_c   1.000
_cell.angle_alpha   90.00
_cell.angle_beta   90.00
_cell.angle_gamma   90.00
#
_symmetry.space_group_name_H-M   'P 1'
#
loop_
_entity.id
_entity.type
_entity.pdbx_description
1 polymer ?
#
loop_
_entity_poly.entity_id
_entity_poly.type
_entity_poly.pdbx_seq_one_letter_code
_entity_poly.pdbx_strand_id
1 'polypeptide(L)'
;MRRSLASILEGFPAVRPADPVAFAGLAGRLGAARRMLVVLDDDPTGTQSVVDLPVLARWRVEDLEWAIDSGAPAAYVLTNSRALEARAAEQVNREVVAAAVTAGRSRGVGIAFVSRSDSTLRGHFPLEPDVISDALVEAGEPRPSGVVLVPAFPEAGRVTVGGVHYAGARDGYAPVGESEFARDPTFGYRSSRLADWVEERSGGGISAASVVEIGLETNRSGPEAVAEALRAAGDGSTIVVDAVEEDDLRQFALGLDLVEAEGRSYVYRVGPPFVRARIGQERREPLDAAEFADPVSGGGSRGLPASRGGLVVVGSHVGLTSRQLEHLVAQRPEARVVELDVPAVLDPATARDALDEATLAVVRGLEEGDAILHSSRTLIRADDPEESLAISRAVSDALVQIVRRAVALTRPRFVVAKGGITSSDVATRGLSIARAVVRGSLFPGIVSLWEPADGPAQGIPYVVFAGNVGAEATLAEAVEKLSER
;
A
#
# COMPACT_ATOMS: atom_id res chain seq x y z
N MET A 1 7.94 23.86 14.52
CA MET A 1 7.12 24.94 13.88
C MET A 1 7.10 24.65 12.39
N ARG A 2 5.92 24.62 11.75
CA ARG A 2 5.81 24.28 10.33
C ARG A 2 6.47 25.32 9.43
N ARG A 3 7.10 24.85 8.35
CA ARG A 3 7.81 25.67 7.34
C ARG A 3 7.14 25.52 5.97
N SER A 4 7.27 26.51 5.10
CA SER A 4 6.92 26.36 3.69
C SER A 4 7.96 25.49 2.97
N LEU A 5 7.55 24.77 1.92
CA LEU A 5 8.47 23.94 1.13
C LEU A 5 9.60 24.79 0.53
N ALA A 6 9.28 26.01 0.05
CA ALA A 6 10.28 26.95 -0.46
C ALA A 6 11.35 27.35 0.58
N SER A 7 11.02 27.39 1.88
CA SER A 7 11.98 27.65 2.96
C SER A 7 12.78 26.41 3.37
N ILE A 8 12.31 25.20 3.04
CA ILE A 8 13.06 23.95 3.22
C ILE A 8 14.03 23.72 2.06
N LEU A 9 13.64 24.14 0.85
CA LEU A 9 14.45 24.06 -0.38
C LEU A 9 15.48 25.20 -0.53
N GLU A 10 15.55 26.14 0.40
CA GLU A 10 16.48 27.28 0.31
C GLU A 10 17.95 26.80 0.35
N GLY A 11 18.67 27.02 -0.74
CA GLY A 11 20.06 26.57 -0.93
C GLY A 11 20.22 25.32 -1.81
N PHE A 12 19.16 24.53 -2.03
CA PHE A 12 19.19 23.35 -2.88
C PHE A 12 18.97 23.68 -4.37
N PRO A 13 19.49 22.88 -5.32
CA PRO A 13 19.25 23.10 -6.73
C PRO A 13 17.78 22.90 -7.11
N ALA A 14 17.33 23.62 -8.15
CA ALA A 14 16.01 23.42 -8.74
C ALA A 14 15.84 22.00 -9.30
N VAL A 15 14.60 21.50 -9.33
CA VAL A 15 14.27 20.18 -9.87
C VAL A 15 14.78 20.03 -11.32
N ARG A 16 15.36 18.87 -11.62
CA ARG A 16 15.84 18.53 -12.97
C ARG A 16 14.86 17.53 -13.58
N PRO A 17 14.12 17.89 -14.65
CA PRO A 17 13.28 16.94 -15.37
C PRO A 17 14.07 15.72 -15.84
N ALA A 18 13.53 14.52 -15.64
CA ALA A 18 14.08 13.30 -16.21
C ALA A 18 13.99 13.34 -17.74
N ASP A 19 14.97 12.75 -18.43
CA ASP A 19 14.90 12.63 -19.89
C ASP A 19 13.71 11.71 -20.26
N PRO A 20 12.69 12.19 -21.01
CA PRO A 20 11.49 11.40 -21.26
C PRO A 20 11.75 10.15 -22.10
N VAL A 21 12.79 10.15 -22.95
CA VAL A 21 13.14 9.00 -23.80
C VAL A 21 13.88 7.95 -22.98
N ALA A 22 14.82 8.37 -22.13
CA ALA A 22 15.52 7.48 -21.20
C ALA A 22 14.55 6.82 -20.20
N PHE A 23 13.59 7.61 -19.68
CA PHE A 23 12.55 7.15 -18.73
C PHE A 23 11.53 6.21 -19.39
N ALA A 24 10.92 6.60 -20.52
CA ALA A 24 10.00 5.70 -21.24
C ALA A 24 10.69 4.39 -21.69
N GLY A 25 11.99 4.44 -21.97
CA GLY A 25 12.79 3.26 -22.27
C GLY A 25 13.04 2.33 -21.07
N LEU A 26 12.88 2.77 -19.82
CA LEU A 26 13.21 2.01 -18.61
C LEU A 26 12.36 0.74 -18.48
N ALA A 27 11.04 0.86 -18.70
CA ALA A 27 10.13 -0.30 -18.74
C ALA A 27 10.55 -1.33 -19.80
N GLY A 28 10.97 -0.85 -20.98
CA GLY A 28 11.49 -1.69 -22.06
C GLY A 28 12.80 -2.40 -21.71
N ARG A 29 13.72 -1.73 -21.00
CA ARG A 29 14.99 -2.33 -20.53
C ARG A 29 14.76 -3.40 -19.48
N LEU A 30 13.84 -3.18 -18.53
CA LEU A 30 13.44 -4.19 -17.54
C LEU A 30 12.81 -5.42 -18.18
N GLY A 31 11.91 -5.23 -19.14
CA GLY A 31 11.30 -6.32 -19.92
C GLY A 31 12.33 -7.10 -20.74
N ALA A 32 13.27 -6.41 -21.41
CA ALA A 32 14.35 -7.04 -22.16
C ALA A 32 15.33 -7.82 -21.25
N ALA A 33 15.61 -7.33 -20.05
CA ALA A 33 16.38 -8.02 -19.02
C ALA A 33 15.64 -9.20 -18.37
N ARG A 34 14.36 -9.42 -18.71
CA ARG A 34 13.45 -10.39 -18.07
C ARG A 34 13.46 -10.28 -16.55
N ARG A 35 13.36 -9.04 -16.02
CA ARG A 35 13.28 -8.77 -14.58
C ARG A 35 11.86 -8.36 -14.16
N MET A 36 11.42 -8.82 -12.99
CA MET A 36 10.21 -8.37 -12.30
C MET A 36 10.55 -7.89 -10.88
N LEU A 37 9.93 -6.79 -10.46
CA LEU A 37 9.93 -6.39 -9.05
C LEU A 37 8.78 -7.06 -8.29
N VAL A 38 9.10 -7.85 -7.26
CA VAL A 38 8.10 -8.36 -6.32
C VAL A 38 8.04 -7.44 -5.10
N VAL A 39 6.89 -6.79 -4.93
CA VAL A 39 6.67 -5.69 -3.98
C VAL A 39 5.90 -6.23 -2.77
N LEU A 40 6.60 -6.43 -1.66
CA LEU A 40 5.99 -6.85 -0.40
C LEU A 40 5.36 -5.61 0.25
N ASP A 41 4.04 -5.62 0.40
CA ASP A 41 3.24 -4.48 0.87
C ASP A 41 2.75 -4.68 2.31
N ASP A 42 3.33 -3.89 3.23
CA ASP A 42 3.20 -4.05 4.68
C ASP A 42 1.84 -3.58 5.26
N ASP A 43 1.06 -2.81 4.51
CA ASP A 43 -0.34 -2.41 4.72
C ASP A 43 -0.95 -2.21 3.32
N PRO A 44 -2.21 -2.66 3.03
CA PRO A 44 -2.74 -2.80 1.66
C PRO A 44 -2.83 -1.53 0.79
N THR A 45 -2.39 -0.38 1.31
CA THR A 45 -2.49 0.94 0.69
C THR A 45 -1.37 1.23 -0.30
N GLY A 46 -0.42 0.32 -0.52
CA GLY A 46 0.77 0.59 -1.32
C GLY A 46 0.54 0.81 -2.81
N THR A 47 -0.53 0.25 -3.35
CA THR A 47 -0.86 0.32 -4.78
C THR A 47 -1.39 1.71 -5.23
N GLN A 48 -1.40 2.73 -4.38
CA GLN A 48 -1.98 4.04 -4.65
C GLN A 48 -1.32 4.85 -5.78
N SER A 49 -0.04 4.59 -6.05
CA SER A 49 0.77 5.35 -7.00
C SER A 49 0.99 4.66 -8.36
N VAL A 50 0.45 3.45 -8.56
CA VAL A 50 0.72 2.57 -9.71
C VAL A 50 -0.58 2.11 -10.40
N VAL A 51 -0.47 1.68 -11.66
CA VAL A 51 -1.62 1.26 -12.49
C VAL A 51 -1.34 0.00 -13.30
N ASP A 52 -2.39 -0.77 -13.55
CA ASP A 52 -2.42 -2.01 -14.35
C ASP A 52 -1.33 -3.05 -13.99
N LEU A 53 -1.09 -3.25 -12.68
CA LEU A 53 -0.16 -4.26 -12.14
C LEU A 53 -0.88 -5.39 -11.38
N PRO A 54 -0.37 -6.64 -11.40
CA PRO A 54 -0.82 -7.72 -10.53
C PRO A 54 -0.72 -7.37 -9.04
N VAL A 55 -1.74 -7.78 -8.28
CA VAL A 55 -1.82 -7.72 -6.81
C VAL A 55 -2.20 -9.09 -6.29
N LEU A 56 -1.41 -9.62 -5.36
CA LEU A 56 -1.53 -10.96 -4.80
C LEU A 56 -1.82 -10.89 -3.30
N ALA A 57 -2.93 -11.51 -2.88
CA ALA A 57 -3.30 -11.71 -1.48
C ALA A 57 -2.83 -13.08 -0.93
N ARG A 58 -2.04 -13.81 -1.73
CA ARG A 58 -1.37 -15.08 -1.39
C ARG A 58 -0.05 -15.18 -2.15
N TRP A 59 0.91 -15.91 -1.61
CA TRP A 59 2.24 -16.11 -2.19
C TRP A 59 2.52 -17.59 -2.49
N ARG A 60 1.56 -18.28 -3.13
CA ARG A 60 1.86 -19.59 -3.72
C ARG A 60 2.66 -19.42 -5.00
N VAL A 61 3.42 -20.45 -5.37
CA VAL A 61 4.19 -20.45 -6.63
C VAL A 61 3.25 -20.22 -7.82
N GLU A 62 2.05 -20.79 -7.85
CA GLU A 62 1.09 -20.61 -8.95
C GLU A 62 0.45 -19.20 -8.97
N ASP A 63 0.31 -18.56 -7.81
CA ASP A 63 -0.19 -17.18 -7.70
C ASP A 63 0.86 -16.18 -8.23
N LEU A 64 2.14 -16.45 -7.97
CA LEU A 64 3.29 -15.67 -8.46
C LEU A 64 3.64 -15.96 -9.92
N GLU A 65 3.51 -17.20 -10.38
CA GLU A 65 3.61 -17.56 -11.80
C GLU A 65 2.54 -16.82 -12.63
N TRP A 66 1.29 -16.76 -12.16
CA TRP A 66 0.25 -15.98 -12.82
C TRP A 66 0.60 -14.49 -12.94
N ALA A 67 1.27 -13.92 -11.92
CA ALA A 67 1.73 -12.54 -11.99
C ALA A 67 2.87 -12.37 -13.01
N ILE A 68 3.85 -13.28 -13.03
CA ILE A 68 4.95 -13.27 -14.03
C ILE A 68 4.41 -13.43 -15.46
N ASP A 69 3.47 -14.36 -15.66
CA ASP A 69 2.86 -14.65 -16.97
C ASP A 69 2.00 -13.49 -17.51
N SER A 70 1.68 -12.48 -16.69
CA SER A 70 1.05 -11.23 -17.15
C SER A 70 1.99 -10.32 -17.97
N GLY A 71 3.31 -10.51 -17.85
CA GLY A 71 4.31 -9.66 -18.48
C GLY A 71 4.50 -8.27 -17.83
N ALA A 72 3.84 -7.99 -16.71
CA ALA A 72 4.01 -6.74 -15.97
C ALA A 72 5.44 -6.58 -15.41
N PRO A 73 5.98 -5.34 -15.28
CA PRO A 73 7.32 -5.11 -14.73
C PRO A 73 7.40 -5.28 -13.20
N ALA A 74 6.25 -5.32 -12.51
CA ALA A 74 6.17 -5.52 -11.08
C ALA A 74 4.86 -6.23 -10.69
N ALA A 75 4.89 -6.90 -9.53
CA ALA A 75 3.73 -7.53 -8.90
C ALA A 75 3.73 -7.21 -7.40
N TYR A 76 2.58 -6.83 -6.86
CA TYR A 76 2.41 -6.57 -5.42
C TYR A 76 2.00 -7.86 -4.69
N VAL A 77 2.57 -8.09 -3.52
CA VAL A 77 2.20 -9.16 -2.59
C VAL A 77 1.81 -8.51 -1.27
N LEU A 78 0.53 -8.60 -0.91
CA LEU A 78 -0.01 -8.10 0.34
C LEU A 78 0.48 -9.01 1.49
N THR A 79 1.57 -8.63 2.14
CA THR A 79 2.04 -9.28 3.36
C THR A 79 1.24 -8.82 4.58
N ASN A 80 0.78 -7.56 4.56
CA ASN A 80 0.15 -6.89 5.69
C ASN A 80 1.03 -6.95 6.97
N SER A 81 2.36 -7.05 6.79
CA SER A 81 3.32 -7.38 7.84
C SER A 81 3.46 -6.31 8.93
N ARG A 82 3.01 -5.07 8.68
CA ARG A 82 2.93 -4.02 9.71
C ARG A 82 1.90 -4.34 10.81
N ALA A 83 0.92 -5.19 10.52
CA ALA A 83 -0.05 -5.69 11.49
C ALA A 83 0.37 -7.01 12.18
N LEU A 84 1.60 -7.48 11.94
CA LEU A 84 2.15 -8.71 12.49
C LEU A 84 3.29 -8.41 13.48
N GLU A 85 3.47 -9.30 14.46
CA GLU A 85 4.68 -9.34 15.29
C GLU A 85 5.93 -9.61 14.44
N ALA A 86 7.08 -9.10 14.86
CA ALA A 86 8.34 -9.16 14.11
C ALA A 86 8.67 -10.58 13.57
N ARG A 87 8.51 -11.63 14.39
CA ARG A 87 8.75 -13.02 13.97
C ARG A 87 7.77 -13.52 12.89
N ALA A 88 6.54 -13.04 12.90
CA ALA A 88 5.55 -13.38 11.88
C ALA A 88 5.76 -12.54 10.60
N ALA A 89 6.19 -11.29 10.73
CA ALA A 89 6.65 -10.49 9.59
C ALA A 89 7.86 -11.13 8.90
N GLU A 90 8.87 -11.58 9.66
CA GLU A 90 10.01 -12.36 9.13
C GLU A 90 9.53 -13.59 8.36
N GLN A 91 8.71 -14.44 8.98
CA GLN A 91 8.22 -15.69 8.37
C GLN A 91 7.53 -15.43 7.02
N VAL A 92 6.64 -14.44 6.96
CA VAL A 92 5.95 -14.06 5.72
C VAL A 92 6.93 -13.53 4.67
N ASN A 93 7.90 -12.69 5.04
CA ASN A 93 8.92 -12.19 4.10
C ASN A 93 9.75 -13.35 3.51
N ARG A 94 10.19 -14.32 4.34
CA ARG A 94 10.92 -15.52 3.87
C ARG A 94 10.08 -16.37 2.92
N GLU A 95 8.82 -16.62 3.24
CA GLU A 95 7.91 -17.40 2.40
C GLU A 95 7.68 -16.76 1.03
N VAL A 96 7.43 -15.44 0.99
CA VAL A 96 7.23 -14.70 -0.27
C VAL A 96 8.49 -14.73 -1.12
N VAL A 97 9.67 -14.50 -0.55
CA VAL A 97 10.94 -14.54 -1.29
C VAL A 97 11.20 -15.93 -1.86
N ALA A 98 11.05 -16.98 -1.06
CA ALA A 98 11.25 -18.36 -1.51
C ALA A 98 10.29 -18.73 -2.67
N ALA A 99 8.99 -18.43 -2.53
CA ALA A 99 8.01 -18.72 -3.56
C ALA A 99 8.24 -17.91 -4.85
N ALA A 100 8.63 -16.63 -4.72
CA ALA A 100 8.89 -15.77 -5.86
C ALA A 100 10.17 -16.17 -6.62
N VAL A 101 11.26 -16.52 -5.92
CA VAL A 101 12.47 -17.08 -6.54
C VAL A 101 12.16 -18.41 -7.24
N THR A 102 11.31 -19.28 -6.67
CA THR A 102 10.86 -20.51 -7.36
C THR A 102 10.07 -20.21 -8.64
N ALA A 103 9.09 -19.29 -8.61
CA ALA A 103 8.31 -18.91 -9.79
C ALA A 103 9.15 -18.20 -10.86
N GLY A 104 10.08 -17.32 -10.46
CA GLY A 104 11.04 -16.68 -11.34
C GLY A 104 11.92 -17.69 -12.06
N ARG A 105 12.45 -18.68 -11.32
CA ARG A 105 13.25 -19.78 -11.89
C ARG A 105 12.43 -20.68 -12.83
N SER A 106 11.15 -20.96 -12.55
CA SER A 106 10.30 -21.77 -13.44
C SER A 106 9.97 -21.07 -14.77
N ARG A 107 9.91 -19.73 -14.77
CA ARG A 107 9.64 -18.90 -15.95
C ARG A 107 10.87 -18.27 -16.61
N GLY A 108 12.07 -18.47 -16.04
CA GLY A 108 13.29 -17.82 -16.50
C GLY A 108 13.20 -16.29 -16.44
N VAL A 109 12.74 -15.77 -15.29
CA VAL A 109 12.57 -14.34 -14.98
C VAL A 109 13.32 -14.04 -13.69
N GLY A 110 14.20 -13.04 -13.70
CA GLY A 110 14.93 -12.60 -12.53
C GLY A 110 14.02 -11.78 -11.60
N ILE A 111 14.05 -12.07 -10.31
CA ILE A 111 13.24 -11.35 -9.30
C ILE A 111 14.14 -10.42 -8.50
N ALA A 112 13.72 -9.17 -8.35
CA ALA A 112 14.25 -8.23 -7.36
C ALA A 112 13.11 -7.78 -6.43
N PHE A 113 13.45 -7.35 -5.21
CA PHE A 113 12.47 -7.19 -4.14
C PHE A 113 12.35 -5.76 -3.63
N VAL A 114 11.11 -5.35 -3.40
CA VAL A 114 10.76 -4.07 -2.78
C VAL A 114 10.07 -4.37 -1.46
N SER A 115 10.66 -3.90 -0.36
CA SER A 115 10.02 -3.83 0.96
C SER A 115 9.25 -2.50 1.01
N ARG A 116 8.01 -2.48 0.52
CA ARG A 116 7.21 -1.25 0.56
C ARG A 116 6.75 -0.98 1.99
N SER A 117 6.72 0.29 2.36
CA SER A 117 6.55 0.70 3.75
C SER A 117 5.75 2.00 3.89
N ASP A 118 5.40 2.37 5.12
CA ASP A 118 4.77 3.65 5.38
C ASP A 118 5.73 4.80 5.04
N SER A 119 5.28 5.73 4.18
CA SER A 119 5.95 7.00 3.90
C SER A 119 6.27 7.82 5.17
N THR A 120 5.58 7.56 6.29
CA THR A 120 5.85 8.14 7.61
C THR A 120 6.74 7.26 8.49
N LEU A 121 7.64 6.48 7.87
CA LEU A 121 8.75 5.73 8.50
C LEU A 121 8.32 4.68 9.54
N ARG A 122 7.16 4.04 9.35
CA ARG A 122 6.66 2.95 10.22
C ARG A 122 6.77 1.58 9.55
N GLY A 123 6.82 0.53 10.36
CA GLY A 123 7.05 -0.86 9.93
C GLY A 123 8.38 -1.45 10.39
N HIS A 124 8.64 -2.71 10.05
CA HIS A 124 9.73 -3.51 10.60
C HIS A 124 11.06 -3.25 9.88
N PHE A 125 11.61 -2.04 10.02
CA PHE A 125 12.99 -1.74 9.61
C PHE A 125 13.97 -1.94 10.79
N PRO A 126 15.19 -2.51 10.58
CA PRO A 126 15.75 -3.01 9.31
C PRO A 126 15.32 -4.44 8.93
N LEU A 127 14.61 -5.14 9.83
CA LEU A 127 14.24 -6.56 9.73
C LEU A 127 13.72 -7.01 8.36
N GLU A 128 12.78 -6.29 7.73
CA GLU A 128 12.20 -6.72 6.45
C GLU A 128 13.23 -6.71 5.29
N PRO A 129 13.96 -5.60 5.02
CA PRO A 129 15.10 -5.61 4.10
C PRO A 129 16.19 -6.66 4.40
N ASP A 130 16.51 -6.88 5.67
CA ASP A 130 17.54 -7.84 6.09
C ASP A 130 17.08 -9.29 5.79
N VAL A 131 15.86 -9.64 6.21
CA VAL A 131 15.24 -10.95 5.96
C VAL A 131 15.08 -11.23 4.47
N ILE A 132 14.72 -10.23 3.65
CA ILE A 132 14.68 -10.38 2.18
C ILE A 132 16.08 -10.69 1.63
N SER A 133 17.11 -9.99 2.12
CA SER A 133 18.50 -10.18 1.70
C SER A 133 19.06 -11.55 2.11
N ASP A 134 18.69 -12.05 3.29
CA ASP A 134 19.08 -13.38 3.77
C ASP A 134 18.32 -14.50 3.06
N ALA A 135 17.00 -14.35 2.85
CA ALA A 135 16.17 -15.33 2.14
C ALA A 135 16.59 -15.48 0.66
N LEU A 136 17.09 -14.41 0.02
CA LEU A 136 17.73 -14.48 -1.30
C LEU A 136 18.95 -15.41 -1.28
N VAL A 137 19.85 -15.22 -0.30
CA VAL A 137 21.07 -16.03 -0.15
C VAL A 137 20.75 -17.49 0.21
N GLU A 138 19.76 -17.71 1.08
CA GLU A 138 19.24 -19.05 1.42
C GLU A 138 18.63 -19.76 0.20
N ALA A 139 17.97 -19.04 -0.70
CA ALA A 139 17.48 -19.56 -1.97
C ALA A 139 18.60 -19.79 -3.01
N GLY A 140 19.82 -19.31 -2.76
CA GLY A 140 20.98 -19.42 -3.65
C GLY A 140 21.09 -18.31 -4.69
N GLU A 141 20.40 -17.17 -4.51
CA GLU A 141 20.63 -15.94 -5.27
C GLU A 141 21.77 -15.11 -4.65
N PRO A 142 22.41 -14.18 -5.39
CA PRO A 142 23.42 -13.28 -4.84
C PRO A 142 22.85 -12.36 -3.74
N ARG A 143 23.65 -12.05 -2.71
CA ARG A 143 23.27 -11.02 -1.74
C ARG A 143 23.20 -9.65 -2.44
N PRO A 144 22.16 -8.83 -2.22
CA PRO A 144 22.10 -7.47 -2.73
C PRO A 144 23.26 -6.60 -2.25
N SER A 145 23.70 -5.67 -3.09
CA SER A 145 24.77 -4.69 -2.80
C SER A 145 24.40 -3.68 -1.71
N GLY A 146 23.12 -3.58 -1.33
CA GLY A 146 22.69 -2.72 -0.21
C GLY A 146 21.17 -2.57 -0.11
N VAL A 147 20.75 -1.71 0.83
CA VAL A 147 19.34 -1.34 1.04
C VAL A 147 19.14 0.12 0.64
N VAL A 148 18.18 0.38 -0.23
CA VAL A 148 17.87 1.71 -0.77
C VAL A 148 16.58 2.23 -0.13
N LEU A 149 16.71 3.26 0.73
CA LEU A 149 15.64 3.85 1.54
C LEU A 149 15.12 5.15 0.90
N VAL A 150 13.92 5.08 0.32
CA VAL A 150 13.25 6.20 -0.36
C VAL A 150 11.81 6.37 0.17
N PRO A 151 11.62 6.98 1.36
CA PRO A 151 10.32 7.10 2.01
C PRO A 151 9.41 8.19 1.39
N ALA A 152 9.93 9.00 0.48
CA ALA A 152 9.23 10.12 -0.13
C ALA A 152 7.92 9.69 -0.82
N PHE A 153 6.88 10.49 -0.59
CA PHE A 153 5.58 10.40 -1.25
C PHE A 153 5.04 11.81 -1.49
N PRO A 154 5.52 12.51 -2.55
CA PRO A 154 5.19 13.91 -2.82
C PRO A 154 3.68 14.20 -2.90
N GLU A 155 2.90 13.32 -3.53
CA GLU A 155 1.44 13.48 -3.68
C GLU A 155 0.72 13.45 -2.31
N ALA A 156 1.26 12.71 -1.34
CA ALA A 156 0.80 12.68 0.05
C ALA A 156 1.51 13.72 0.94
N GLY A 157 2.34 14.61 0.38
CA GLY A 157 3.10 15.61 1.11
C GLY A 157 4.23 15.07 1.98
N ARG A 158 4.77 13.87 1.71
CA ARG A 158 5.97 13.35 2.38
C ARG A 158 7.20 13.58 1.51
N VAL A 159 8.19 14.31 2.01
CA VAL A 159 9.38 14.72 1.22
C VAL A 159 10.64 14.61 2.06
N THR A 160 11.78 14.35 1.42
CA THR A 160 13.11 14.31 2.07
C THR A 160 14.01 15.38 1.47
N VAL A 161 14.62 16.22 2.33
CA VAL A 161 15.51 17.33 1.95
C VAL A 161 16.65 17.46 2.96
N GLY A 162 17.89 17.47 2.49
CA GLY A 162 19.10 17.54 3.33
C GLY A 162 19.28 16.30 4.21
N GLY A 163 18.77 15.15 3.76
CA GLY A 163 18.65 13.91 4.53
C GLY A 163 17.54 13.95 5.61
N VAL A 164 16.79 15.05 5.75
CA VAL A 164 15.69 15.19 6.73
C VAL A 164 14.36 14.90 6.06
N HIS A 165 13.56 13.99 6.63
CA HIS A 165 12.23 13.66 6.16
C HIS A 165 11.14 14.49 6.85
N TYR A 166 10.17 14.96 6.07
CA TYR A 166 9.12 15.89 6.48
C TYR A 166 7.72 15.37 6.14
N ALA A 167 6.78 15.59 7.06
CA ALA A 167 5.36 15.41 6.83
C ALA A 167 4.67 16.77 6.59
N GLY A 168 4.06 16.93 5.42
CA GLY A 168 3.28 18.09 5.00
C GLY A 168 1.82 18.05 5.45
N ALA A 169 1.27 19.24 5.73
CA ALA A 169 -0.14 19.50 6.00
C ALA A 169 -0.55 20.85 5.38
N ARG A 170 -1.83 21.25 5.54
CA ARG A 170 -2.40 22.47 4.93
C ARG A 170 -1.66 23.78 5.28
N ASP A 171 -0.95 23.80 6.39
CA ASP A 171 -0.18 24.92 6.96
C ASP A 171 1.34 24.74 6.82
N GLY A 172 1.79 23.77 6.01
CA GLY A 172 3.21 23.52 5.71
C GLY A 172 3.75 22.22 6.29
N TYR A 173 5.07 22.11 6.34
CA TYR A 173 5.80 20.88 6.61
C TYR A 173 6.45 20.91 8.00
N ALA A 174 6.40 19.78 8.71
CA ALA A 174 7.16 19.55 9.95
C ALA A 174 8.11 18.36 9.76
N PRO A 175 9.29 18.35 10.42
CA PRO A 175 10.13 17.16 10.50
C PRO A 175 9.31 15.97 11.01
N VAL A 176 9.48 14.80 10.42
CA VAL A 176 8.53 13.69 10.63
C VAL A 176 8.51 13.19 12.10
N GLY A 177 9.62 13.33 12.83
CA GLY A 177 9.72 13.09 14.28
C GLY A 177 8.91 14.04 15.18
N GLU A 178 8.48 15.21 14.68
CA GLU A 178 7.54 16.10 15.40
C GLU A 178 6.07 15.62 15.28
N SER A 179 5.77 14.75 14.32
CA SER A 179 4.40 14.34 13.95
C SER A 179 3.74 13.36 14.92
N GLU A 180 2.43 13.15 14.74
CA GLU A 180 1.68 12.07 15.36
C GLU A 180 2.15 10.67 14.96
N PHE A 181 2.72 10.48 13.76
CA PHE A 181 3.21 9.18 13.28
C PHE A 181 4.45 8.70 14.05
N ALA A 182 5.30 9.64 14.48
CA ALA A 182 6.46 9.34 15.32
C ALA A 182 6.08 8.86 16.74
N ARG A 183 4.84 9.09 17.17
CA ARG A 183 4.28 8.68 18.47
C ARG A 183 3.49 7.37 18.40
N ASP A 184 3.67 6.61 17.33
CA ASP A 184 3.09 5.28 17.16
C ASP A 184 3.57 4.32 18.27
N PRO A 185 2.68 3.55 18.92
CA PRO A 185 3.04 2.72 20.07
C PRO A 185 3.93 1.51 19.72
N THR A 186 3.95 1.08 18.45
CA THR A 186 4.72 -0.09 17.98
C THR A 186 5.93 0.36 17.15
N PHE A 187 5.75 1.38 16.31
CA PHE A 187 6.76 1.81 15.33
C PHE A 187 7.29 3.24 15.57
N GLY A 188 7.07 3.80 16.76
CA GLY A 188 7.54 5.14 17.11
C GLY A 188 9.06 5.35 17.02
N TYR A 189 9.46 6.61 16.87
CA TYR A 189 10.84 7.07 16.70
C TYR A 189 10.96 8.55 17.08
N ARG A 190 12.18 9.10 17.12
CA ARG A 190 12.45 10.53 17.37
C ARG A 190 13.19 11.19 16.21
N SER A 191 14.10 10.46 15.56
CA SER A 191 14.93 10.97 14.48
C SER A 191 14.11 11.38 13.26
N SER A 192 14.45 12.54 12.68
CA SER A 192 13.89 13.01 11.39
C SER A 192 14.93 13.03 10.26
N ARG A 193 16.23 13.07 10.58
CA ARG A 193 17.30 12.76 9.63
C ARG A 193 17.29 11.25 9.38
N LEU A 194 17.31 10.82 8.13
CA LEU A 194 17.18 9.41 7.78
C LEU A 194 18.37 8.57 8.26
N ALA A 195 19.60 9.12 8.26
CA ALA A 195 20.76 8.46 8.87
C ALA A 195 20.56 8.17 10.37
N ASP A 196 20.19 9.20 11.14
CA ASP A 196 19.92 9.09 12.59
C ASP A 196 18.69 8.20 12.90
N TRP A 197 17.75 8.08 11.94
CA TRP A 197 16.59 7.19 12.04
C TRP A 197 16.96 5.73 11.73
N VAL A 198 17.85 5.49 10.77
CA VAL A 198 18.42 4.16 10.50
C VAL A 198 19.18 3.66 11.73
N GLU A 199 19.97 4.52 12.39
CA GLU A 199 20.65 4.17 13.64
C GLU A 199 19.67 3.91 14.78
N GLU A 200 18.66 4.77 14.97
CA GLU A 200 17.62 4.57 15.99
C GLU A 200 16.86 3.25 15.79
N ARG A 201 16.40 2.96 14.57
CA ARG A 201 15.56 1.79 14.28
C ARG A 201 16.34 0.47 14.15
N SER A 202 17.63 0.52 13.84
CA SER A 202 18.53 -0.64 13.91
C SER A 202 19.08 -0.89 15.33
N GLY A 203 18.72 -0.05 16.32
CA GLY A 203 19.24 -0.16 17.69
C GLY A 203 20.75 0.09 17.78
N GLY A 204 21.32 0.87 16.85
CA GLY A 204 22.76 1.07 16.70
C GLY A 204 23.47 0.01 15.86
N GLY A 205 22.76 -0.96 15.28
CA GLY A 205 23.33 -1.99 14.39
C GLY A 205 23.87 -1.42 13.07
N ILE A 206 23.28 -0.33 12.57
CA ILE A 206 23.73 0.42 11.40
C ILE A 206 24.00 1.86 11.86
N SER A 207 25.27 2.27 11.95
CA SER A 207 25.59 3.61 12.45
C SER A 207 25.18 4.70 11.46
N ALA A 208 24.76 5.87 11.95
CA ALA A 208 24.37 7.01 11.12
C ALA A 208 25.54 7.46 10.21
N ALA A 209 26.77 7.39 10.71
CA ALA A 209 27.99 7.70 9.97
C ALA A 209 28.36 6.66 8.87
N SER A 210 27.69 5.51 8.83
CA SER A 210 27.83 4.50 7.76
C SER A 210 26.68 4.53 6.73
N VAL A 211 25.72 5.44 6.87
CA VAL A 211 24.64 5.63 5.90
C VAL A 211 25.12 6.51 4.75
N VAL A 212 24.85 6.10 3.51
CA VAL A 212 25.17 6.87 2.31
C VAL A 212 24.01 7.80 1.98
N GLU A 213 24.22 9.11 2.05
CA GLU A 213 23.18 10.12 1.82
C GLU A 213 23.28 10.69 0.39
N ILE A 214 22.33 10.34 -0.49
CA ILE A 214 22.17 10.91 -1.83
C ILE A 214 21.23 12.12 -1.73
N GLY A 215 21.82 13.27 -1.41
CA GLY A 215 21.10 14.55 -1.30
C GLY A 215 20.58 15.10 -2.63
N LEU A 216 19.72 16.13 -2.58
CA LEU A 216 19.16 16.77 -3.77
C LEU A 216 20.25 17.30 -4.73
N GLU A 217 21.40 17.71 -4.20
CA GLU A 217 22.57 18.12 -4.97
C GLU A 217 23.05 17.02 -5.91
N THR A 218 23.18 15.78 -5.41
CA THR A 218 23.58 14.62 -6.21
C THR A 218 22.45 14.17 -7.12
N ASN A 219 21.23 14.05 -6.60
CA ASN A 219 20.09 13.51 -7.35
C ASN A 219 19.74 14.42 -8.55
N ARG A 220 19.67 15.75 -8.34
CA ARG A 220 19.39 16.74 -9.39
C ARG A 220 20.61 17.03 -10.29
N SER A 221 21.80 16.52 -9.95
CA SER A 221 22.95 16.48 -10.88
C SER A 221 22.81 15.42 -11.98
N GLY A 222 21.82 14.51 -11.87
CA GLY A 222 21.40 13.60 -12.93
C GLY A 222 21.83 12.14 -12.73
N PRO A 223 21.43 11.24 -13.66
CA PRO A 223 21.55 9.80 -13.47
C PRO A 223 23.00 9.33 -13.31
N GLU A 224 23.94 9.97 -14.00
CA GLU A 224 25.37 9.64 -13.92
C GLU A 224 25.95 9.95 -12.54
N ALA A 225 25.59 11.10 -11.94
CA ALA A 225 26.03 11.49 -10.59
C ALA A 225 25.42 10.59 -9.50
N VAL A 226 24.15 10.19 -9.67
CA VAL A 226 23.53 9.14 -8.85
C VAL A 226 24.29 7.82 -8.98
N ALA A 227 24.60 7.40 -10.21
CA ALA A 227 25.32 6.16 -10.46
C ALA A 227 26.75 6.18 -9.89
N GLU A 228 27.45 7.31 -9.93
CA GLU A 228 28.76 7.48 -9.27
C GLU A 228 28.66 7.36 -7.74
N ALA A 229 27.67 8.00 -7.11
CA ALA A 229 27.42 7.86 -5.68
C ALA A 229 27.07 6.41 -5.28
N LEU A 230 26.25 5.73 -6.10
CA LEU A 230 25.91 4.31 -5.90
C LEU A 230 27.12 3.39 -6.08
N ARG A 231 28.01 3.64 -7.05
CA ARG A 231 29.26 2.88 -7.22
C ARG A 231 30.24 3.08 -6.06
N ALA A 232 30.24 4.28 -5.46
CA ALA A 232 31.06 4.59 -4.28
C ALA A 232 30.53 3.94 -2.99
N ALA A 233 29.23 3.61 -2.91
CA ALA A 233 28.67 2.85 -1.80
C ALA A 233 29.20 1.40 -1.79
N GLY A 234 29.76 0.97 -0.65
CA GLY A 234 30.25 -0.40 -0.44
C GLY A 234 29.13 -1.42 -0.26
N ASP A 235 29.43 -2.71 -0.41
CA ASP A 235 28.43 -3.77 -0.27
C ASP A 235 27.82 -3.80 1.14
N GLY A 236 26.50 -3.92 1.21
CA GLY A 236 25.72 -3.88 2.45
C GLY A 236 25.37 -2.46 2.94
N SER A 237 25.75 -1.41 2.21
CA SER A 237 25.40 -0.03 2.59
C SER A 237 23.88 0.18 2.68
N THR A 238 23.43 0.92 3.71
CA THR A 238 22.13 1.58 3.66
C THR A 238 22.28 2.93 2.98
N ILE A 239 21.52 3.16 1.91
CA ILE A 239 21.55 4.34 1.07
C ILE A 239 20.23 5.08 1.23
N VAL A 240 20.25 6.34 1.67
CA VAL A 240 19.07 7.19 1.82
C VAL A 240 19.06 8.25 0.72
N VAL A 241 17.87 8.63 0.24
CA VAL A 241 17.74 9.51 -0.92
C VAL A 241 16.79 10.66 -0.65
N ASP A 242 17.24 11.88 -0.99
CA ASP A 242 16.38 13.05 -1.02
C ASP A 242 15.48 13.05 -2.26
N ALA A 243 14.19 13.29 -2.05
CA ALA A 243 13.19 13.44 -3.11
C ALA A 243 12.01 14.29 -2.61
N VAL A 244 11.56 15.20 -3.48
CA VAL A 244 10.53 16.21 -3.20
C VAL A 244 9.43 16.19 -4.25
N GLU A 245 9.78 15.87 -5.50
CA GLU A 245 8.87 15.77 -6.64
C GLU A 245 9.09 14.46 -7.41
N GLU A 246 8.18 14.13 -8.33
CA GLU A 246 8.24 12.90 -9.14
C GLU A 246 9.57 12.78 -9.91
N ASP A 247 10.07 13.88 -10.48
CA ASP A 247 11.33 13.86 -11.24
C ASP A 247 12.55 13.49 -10.38
N ASP A 248 12.57 13.81 -9.07
CA ASP A 248 13.63 13.36 -8.17
C ASP A 248 13.65 11.82 -8.04
N LEU A 249 12.48 11.18 -8.09
CA LEU A 249 12.36 9.72 -8.10
C LEU A 249 12.78 9.13 -9.45
N ARG A 250 12.50 9.83 -10.56
CA ARG A 250 12.86 9.41 -11.93
C ARG A 250 14.36 9.53 -12.20
N GLN A 251 15.02 10.62 -11.78
CA GLN A 251 16.48 10.76 -11.86
C GLN A 251 17.17 9.62 -11.11
N PHE A 252 16.73 9.35 -9.88
CA PHE A 252 17.28 8.29 -9.05
C PHE A 252 17.03 6.89 -9.64
N ALA A 253 15.84 6.63 -10.20
CA ALA A 253 15.52 5.39 -10.90
C ALA A 253 16.38 5.15 -12.16
N LEU A 254 16.72 6.21 -12.91
CA LEU A 254 17.64 6.12 -14.04
C LEU A 254 19.09 5.88 -13.59
N GLY A 255 19.53 6.48 -12.48
CA GLY A 255 20.86 6.22 -11.92
C GLY A 255 21.02 4.79 -11.37
N LEU A 256 19.94 4.21 -10.83
CA LEU A 256 19.89 2.79 -10.45
C LEU A 256 19.99 1.86 -11.65
N ASP A 257 19.28 2.15 -12.74
CA ASP A 257 19.31 1.36 -13.98
C ASP A 257 20.73 1.25 -14.58
N LEU A 258 21.52 2.34 -14.50
CA LEU A 258 22.93 2.34 -14.90
C LEU A 258 23.79 1.35 -14.08
N VAL A 259 23.66 1.32 -12.75
CA VAL A 259 24.46 0.42 -11.90
C VAL A 259 23.91 -1.01 -11.84
N GLU A 260 22.61 -1.20 -12.07
CA GLU A 260 22.02 -2.54 -12.23
C GLU A 260 22.43 -3.23 -13.54
N ALA A 261 22.74 -2.45 -14.58
CA ALA A 261 23.36 -2.96 -15.82
C ALA A 261 24.82 -3.39 -15.61
N GLU A 262 25.51 -2.84 -14.60
CA GLU A 262 26.83 -3.27 -14.14
C GLU A 262 26.78 -4.49 -13.20
N GLY A 263 25.58 -5.00 -12.90
CA GLY A 263 25.37 -6.22 -12.10
C GLY A 263 25.15 -6.01 -10.61
N ARG A 264 25.11 -4.76 -10.12
CA ARG A 264 24.65 -4.47 -8.74
C ARG A 264 23.15 -4.75 -8.61
N SER A 265 22.70 -4.95 -7.37
CA SER A 265 21.28 -5.11 -7.03
C SER A 265 21.00 -4.58 -5.63
N TYR A 266 19.74 -4.24 -5.32
CA TYR A 266 19.37 -3.63 -4.03
C TYR A 266 18.02 -4.17 -3.54
N VAL A 267 17.82 -4.14 -2.22
CA VAL A 267 16.46 -4.22 -1.65
C VAL A 267 15.94 -2.80 -1.46
N TYR A 268 14.74 -2.52 -1.96
CA TYR A 268 14.16 -1.19 -1.95
C TYR A 268 13.21 -1.01 -0.76
N ARG A 269 13.57 -0.22 0.25
CA ARG A 269 12.71 0.15 1.39
C ARG A 269 12.03 1.51 1.13
N VAL A 270 10.78 1.52 0.65
CA VAL A 270 10.26 2.71 -0.04
C VAL A 270 8.81 3.09 0.25
N GLY A 271 8.49 4.35 -0.01
CA GLY A 271 7.14 4.85 -0.21
C GLY A 271 6.57 4.48 -1.59
N PRO A 272 5.26 4.60 -1.82
CA PRO A 272 4.61 4.03 -2.99
C PRO A 272 4.98 4.62 -4.37
N PRO A 273 5.28 5.93 -4.58
CA PRO A 273 5.56 6.43 -5.94
C PRO A 273 6.93 6.01 -6.47
N PHE A 274 7.88 5.63 -5.61
CA PHE A 274 9.16 5.11 -6.09
C PHE A 274 8.99 3.85 -6.94
N VAL A 275 8.00 2.99 -6.65
CA VAL A 275 7.74 1.80 -7.48
C VAL A 275 7.36 2.19 -8.90
N ARG A 276 6.49 3.20 -9.09
CA ARG A 276 6.11 3.76 -10.40
C ARG A 276 7.35 4.25 -11.16
N ALA A 277 8.17 5.09 -10.52
CA ALA A 277 9.38 5.62 -11.13
C ALA A 277 10.37 4.49 -11.48
N ARG A 278 10.57 3.52 -10.58
CA ARG A 278 11.50 2.41 -10.75
C ARG A 278 11.13 1.48 -11.91
N ILE A 279 9.84 1.29 -12.20
CA ILE A 279 9.40 0.49 -13.37
C ILE A 279 9.31 1.28 -14.68
N GLY A 280 9.58 2.59 -14.69
CA GLY A 280 9.40 3.43 -15.87
C GLY A 280 7.95 3.67 -16.26
N GLN A 281 7.02 3.60 -15.29
CA GLN A 281 5.60 3.84 -15.53
C GLN A 281 5.29 5.34 -15.42
N GLU A 282 4.58 5.87 -16.41
CA GLU A 282 4.13 7.27 -16.37
C GLU A 282 3.05 7.50 -15.33
N ARG A 283 2.93 8.75 -14.86
CA ARG A 283 1.85 9.14 -13.95
C ARG A 283 0.53 9.19 -14.73
N ARG A 284 -0.38 8.25 -14.43
CA ARG A 284 -1.80 8.33 -14.83
C ARG A 284 -2.51 9.35 -13.95
N GLU A 285 -3.49 10.04 -14.52
CA GLU A 285 -4.48 10.78 -13.73
C GLU A 285 -5.46 9.82 -13.03
N PRO A 286 -6.27 10.31 -12.07
CA PRO A 286 -7.24 9.47 -11.36
C PRO A 286 -8.27 8.85 -12.31
N LEU A 287 -8.75 7.67 -11.95
CA LEU A 287 -9.74 6.94 -12.74
C LEU A 287 -11.06 7.71 -12.85
N ASP A 288 -11.59 7.74 -14.07
CA ASP A 288 -12.92 8.27 -14.40
C ASP A 288 -14.01 7.19 -14.25
N ALA A 289 -15.26 7.63 -14.07
CA ALA A 289 -16.41 6.73 -13.91
C ALA A 289 -16.60 5.75 -15.09
N ALA A 290 -16.08 6.06 -16.28
CA ALA A 290 -16.09 5.15 -17.43
C ALA A 290 -15.09 3.97 -17.32
N GLU A 291 -14.03 4.08 -16.53
CA GLU A 291 -12.89 3.15 -16.57
C GLU A 291 -13.00 1.93 -15.64
N PHE A 292 -13.87 1.97 -14.61
CA PHE A 292 -14.03 0.83 -13.70
C PHE A 292 -14.59 -0.40 -14.43
N ALA A 293 -14.22 -1.61 -14.01
CA ALA A 293 -14.76 -2.84 -14.60
C ALA A 293 -16.31 -2.88 -14.50
N ASP A 294 -16.97 -3.40 -15.53
CA ASP A 294 -18.39 -3.76 -15.47
C ASP A 294 -18.52 -5.16 -14.81
N PRO A 295 -19.22 -5.28 -13.67
CA PRO A 295 -19.43 -6.57 -13.01
C PRO A 295 -20.21 -7.59 -13.84
N VAL A 296 -20.93 -7.19 -14.90
CA VAL A 296 -21.66 -8.11 -15.78
C VAL A 296 -20.73 -8.69 -16.86
N SER A 297 -19.85 -7.86 -17.43
CA SER A 297 -18.85 -8.27 -18.44
C SER A 297 -17.73 -9.17 -17.87
N GLY A 298 -17.47 -9.10 -16.57
CA GLY A 298 -16.56 -10.01 -15.87
C GLY A 298 -17.10 -11.43 -15.80
N GLY A 299 -16.66 -12.31 -16.72
CA GLY A 299 -17.16 -13.67 -16.97
C GLY A 299 -17.06 -14.71 -15.81
N GLY A 300 -16.74 -14.28 -14.59
CA GLY A 300 -16.81 -15.08 -13.37
C GLY A 300 -18.20 -15.10 -12.70
N SER A 301 -19.23 -14.49 -13.30
CA SER A 301 -20.58 -14.45 -12.71
C SER A 301 -21.18 -15.85 -12.57
N ARG A 302 -21.36 -16.32 -11.33
CA ARG A 302 -21.96 -17.62 -10.98
C ARG A 302 -23.49 -17.69 -11.21
N GLY A 303 -24.03 -16.89 -12.13
CA GLY A 303 -25.47 -16.69 -12.28
C GLY A 303 -26.13 -15.93 -11.12
N LEU A 304 -25.34 -15.26 -10.28
CA LEU A 304 -25.86 -14.39 -9.21
C LEU A 304 -26.56 -13.16 -9.82
N PRO A 305 -27.63 -12.64 -9.19
CA PRO A 305 -28.24 -11.39 -9.60
C PRO A 305 -27.24 -10.24 -9.44
N ALA A 306 -27.16 -9.39 -10.47
CA ALA A 306 -26.50 -8.09 -10.36
C ALA A 306 -27.36 -7.19 -9.45
N SER A 307 -26.74 -6.64 -8.42
CA SER A 307 -27.38 -5.71 -7.49
C SER A 307 -27.45 -4.29 -8.06
N ARG A 308 -28.16 -3.38 -7.37
CA ARG A 308 -28.36 -1.99 -7.84
C ARG A 308 -27.29 -1.01 -7.38
N GLY A 309 -26.62 -1.26 -6.26
CA GLY A 309 -25.55 -0.41 -5.72
C GLY A 309 -24.35 -1.17 -5.19
N GLY A 310 -23.46 -0.47 -4.51
CA GLY A 310 -22.24 -0.99 -3.91
C GLY A 310 -22.28 -1.11 -2.39
N LEU A 311 -21.25 -1.77 -1.84
CA LEU A 311 -21.10 -2.01 -0.41
C LEU A 311 -19.96 -1.17 0.16
N VAL A 312 -20.26 -0.30 1.11
CA VAL A 312 -19.26 0.46 1.88
C VAL A 312 -19.08 -0.23 3.23
N VAL A 313 -17.84 -0.51 3.63
CA VAL A 313 -17.47 -1.22 4.86
C VAL A 313 -16.52 -0.37 5.71
N VAL A 314 -16.94 0.01 6.91
CA VAL A 314 -16.20 0.94 7.78
C VAL A 314 -15.99 0.36 9.17
N GLY A 315 -14.83 -0.29 9.39
CA GLY A 315 -14.49 -0.90 10.69
C GLY A 315 -13.64 -0.01 11.62
N SER A 316 -13.13 1.13 11.15
CA SER A 316 -12.25 1.99 11.94
C SER A 316 -13.00 3.06 12.75
N HIS A 317 -12.60 3.22 14.02
CA HIS A 317 -13.10 4.23 14.97
C HIS A 317 -12.20 5.48 15.07
N VAL A 318 -11.24 5.64 14.15
CA VAL A 318 -10.39 6.85 14.08
C VAL A 318 -11.27 8.06 13.70
N GLY A 319 -11.06 9.20 14.37
CA GLY A 319 -11.96 10.36 14.28
C GLY A 319 -12.17 10.93 12.86
N LEU A 320 -11.18 10.80 11.96
CA LEU A 320 -11.37 11.16 10.54
C LEU A 320 -12.36 10.20 9.83
N THR A 321 -12.22 8.89 10.05
CA THR A 321 -13.13 7.88 9.49
C THR A 321 -14.54 7.96 10.08
N SER A 322 -14.70 8.48 11.31
CA SER A 322 -16.03 8.75 11.89
C SER A 322 -16.73 9.89 11.14
N ARG A 323 -16.08 11.05 11.01
CA ARG A 323 -16.64 12.18 10.24
C ARG A 323 -16.85 11.87 8.76
N GLN A 324 -15.97 11.08 8.14
CA GLN A 324 -16.15 10.61 6.75
C GLN A 324 -17.38 9.71 6.59
N LEU A 325 -17.73 8.89 7.60
CA LEU A 325 -18.98 8.12 7.61
C LEU A 325 -20.20 9.03 7.83
N GLU A 326 -20.13 9.93 8.81
CA GLU A 326 -21.21 10.89 9.12
C GLU A 326 -21.55 11.74 7.88
N HIS A 327 -20.52 12.21 7.17
CA HIS A 327 -20.66 12.95 5.92
C HIS A 327 -21.25 12.09 4.79
N LEU A 328 -20.77 10.84 4.61
CA LEU A 328 -21.34 9.90 3.62
C LEU A 328 -22.84 9.68 3.86
N VAL A 329 -23.24 9.36 5.09
CA VAL A 329 -24.64 9.11 5.45
C VAL A 329 -25.50 10.37 5.27
N ALA A 330 -24.95 11.56 5.54
CA ALA A 330 -25.65 12.83 5.29
C ALA A 330 -25.81 13.18 3.80
N GLN A 331 -24.89 12.74 2.93
CA GLN A 331 -24.99 12.92 1.47
C GLN A 331 -25.76 11.79 0.76
N ARG A 332 -25.93 10.63 1.41
CA ARG A 332 -26.59 9.44 0.85
C ARG A 332 -27.77 8.95 1.71
N PRO A 333 -28.83 9.76 1.91
CA PRO A 333 -30.02 9.35 2.66
C PRO A 333 -30.80 8.18 2.03
N GLU A 334 -30.53 7.87 0.75
CA GLU A 334 -31.04 6.69 0.04
C GLU A 334 -30.28 5.39 0.37
N ALA A 335 -29.06 5.49 0.90
CA ALA A 335 -28.22 4.32 1.16
C ALA A 335 -28.62 3.63 2.47
N ARG A 336 -28.71 2.29 2.45
CA ARG A 336 -29.10 1.51 3.61
C ARG A 336 -27.95 1.37 4.60
N VAL A 337 -27.98 2.18 5.66
CA VAL A 337 -27.06 2.06 6.79
C VAL A 337 -27.36 0.80 7.61
N VAL A 338 -26.31 0.06 7.97
CA VAL A 338 -26.32 -1.14 8.80
C VAL A 338 -25.22 -0.99 9.85
N GLU A 339 -25.60 -0.55 11.05
CA GLU A 339 -24.72 -0.58 12.22
C GLU A 339 -24.66 -1.99 12.79
N LEU A 340 -23.45 -2.48 13.02
CA LEU A 340 -23.17 -3.75 13.67
C LEU A 340 -22.94 -3.50 15.17
N ASP A 341 -23.91 -3.86 16.00
CA ASP A 341 -23.82 -3.76 17.45
C ASP A 341 -22.71 -4.68 17.99
N VAL A 342 -21.63 -4.07 18.46
CA VAL A 342 -20.45 -4.81 18.93
C VAL A 342 -20.75 -5.67 20.17
N PRO A 343 -21.50 -5.20 21.20
CA PRO A 343 -21.95 -6.05 22.31
C PRO A 343 -22.66 -7.33 21.85
N ALA A 344 -23.66 -7.23 20.96
CA ALA A 344 -24.38 -8.40 20.46
C ALA A 344 -23.51 -9.36 19.62
N VAL A 345 -22.44 -8.87 19.01
CA VAL A 345 -21.43 -9.68 18.30
C VAL A 345 -20.45 -10.39 19.23
N LEU A 346 -20.15 -9.80 20.39
CA LEU A 346 -19.23 -10.36 21.38
C LEU A 346 -19.88 -11.42 22.28
N ASP A 347 -21.19 -11.33 22.54
CA ASP A 347 -21.93 -12.36 23.28
C ASP A 347 -22.25 -13.59 22.37
N PRO A 348 -21.74 -14.79 22.68
CA PRO A 348 -22.02 -16.01 21.91
C PRO A 348 -23.51 -16.39 21.84
N ALA A 349 -24.36 -15.88 22.73
CA ALA A 349 -25.80 -16.11 22.70
C ALA A 349 -26.52 -15.32 21.59
N THR A 350 -26.01 -14.13 21.23
CA THR A 350 -26.64 -13.23 20.23
C THR A 350 -25.83 -13.10 18.94
N ALA A 351 -24.53 -13.42 18.95
CA ALA A 351 -23.62 -13.16 17.84
C ALA A 351 -24.08 -13.76 16.50
N ARG A 352 -24.72 -14.95 16.53
CA ARG A 352 -25.28 -15.56 15.33
C ARG A 352 -26.41 -14.72 14.73
N ASP A 353 -27.37 -14.33 15.55
CA ASP A 353 -28.58 -13.67 15.09
C ASP A 353 -28.25 -12.24 14.64
N ALA A 354 -27.34 -11.54 15.34
CA ALA A 354 -26.79 -10.26 14.90
C ALA A 354 -26.08 -10.35 13.53
N LEU A 355 -25.28 -11.40 13.29
CA LEU A 355 -24.65 -11.65 11.98
C LEU A 355 -25.68 -12.01 10.89
N ASP A 356 -26.72 -12.77 11.22
CA ASP A 356 -27.79 -13.16 10.30
C ASP A 356 -28.64 -11.93 9.89
N GLU A 357 -29.05 -11.10 10.86
CA GLU A 357 -29.81 -9.86 10.62
C GLU A 357 -28.99 -8.82 9.83
N ALA A 358 -27.74 -8.57 10.21
CA ALA A 358 -26.86 -7.63 9.51
C ALA A 358 -26.59 -8.08 8.06
N THR A 359 -26.39 -9.38 7.83
CA THR A 359 -26.26 -9.94 6.48
C THR A 359 -27.52 -9.68 5.64
N LEU A 360 -28.71 -9.97 6.18
CA LEU A 360 -29.97 -9.74 5.47
C LEU A 360 -30.27 -8.24 5.25
N ALA A 361 -29.84 -7.38 6.17
CA ALA A 361 -29.94 -5.93 6.01
C ALA A 361 -29.02 -5.39 4.91
N VAL A 362 -27.79 -5.91 4.78
CA VAL A 362 -26.86 -5.56 3.70
C VAL A 362 -27.37 -6.06 2.35
N VAL A 363 -27.84 -7.32 2.26
CA VAL A 363 -28.33 -7.89 0.98
C VAL A 363 -29.52 -7.09 0.44
N ARG A 364 -30.53 -6.78 1.28
CA ARG A 364 -31.66 -5.92 0.87
C ARG A 364 -31.20 -4.51 0.48
N GLY A 365 -30.23 -3.95 1.21
CA GLY A 365 -29.65 -2.65 0.86
C GLY A 365 -29.09 -2.63 -0.55
N LEU A 366 -28.34 -3.66 -0.96
CA LEU A 366 -27.78 -3.81 -2.30
C LEU A 366 -28.84 -4.05 -3.40
N GLU A 367 -29.95 -4.70 -3.07
CA GLU A 367 -31.10 -4.87 -3.98
C GLU A 367 -31.82 -3.55 -4.25
N GLU A 368 -31.88 -2.65 -3.27
CA GLU A 368 -32.56 -1.36 -3.33
C GLU A 368 -31.66 -0.24 -3.89
N GLY A 369 -30.39 -0.19 -3.46
CA GLY A 369 -29.40 0.85 -3.77
C GLY A 369 -28.02 0.54 -3.16
N ASP A 370 -27.36 1.55 -2.58
CA ASP A 370 -26.08 1.37 -1.86
C ASP A 370 -26.30 0.89 -0.42
N ALA A 371 -25.37 0.09 0.12
CA ALA A 371 -25.39 -0.39 1.51
C ALA A 371 -24.14 0.05 2.27
N ILE A 372 -24.31 0.57 3.50
CA ILE A 372 -23.23 1.09 4.34
C ILE A 372 -23.15 0.28 5.64
N LEU A 373 -22.21 -0.65 5.71
CA LEU A 373 -21.93 -1.50 6.87
C LEU A 373 -20.83 -0.88 7.74
N HIS A 374 -21.07 -0.71 9.04
CA HIS A 374 -20.05 -0.23 9.98
C HIS A 374 -20.21 -0.81 11.39
N SER A 375 -19.13 -0.82 12.16
CA SER A 375 -19.16 -1.16 13.60
C SER A 375 -19.82 -0.06 14.43
N SER A 376 -20.48 -0.44 15.53
CA SER A 376 -21.10 0.49 16.48
C SER A 376 -20.09 1.46 17.10
N ARG A 377 -20.37 2.77 17.07
CA ARG A 377 -19.32 3.78 17.34
C ARG A 377 -18.86 3.86 18.81
N THR A 378 -19.56 3.22 19.73
CA THR A 378 -19.14 3.05 21.13
C THR A 378 -17.85 2.21 21.22
N LEU A 379 -16.74 2.86 21.56
CA LEU A 379 -15.44 2.19 21.66
C LEU A 379 -15.34 1.37 22.94
N ILE A 380 -15.63 0.07 22.85
CA ILE A 380 -15.37 -0.88 23.94
C ILE A 380 -13.85 -1.05 24.06
N ARG A 381 -13.28 -0.47 25.12
CA ARG A 381 -11.92 -0.79 25.61
C ARG A 381 -12.06 -1.63 26.86
N ALA A 382 -11.22 -2.65 26.95
CA ALA A 382 -10.85 -3.23 28.24
C ALA A 382 -9.71 -2.39 28.85
N ASP A 383 -9.48 -2.53 30.16
CA ASP A 383 -8.27 -2.01 30.80
C ASP A 383 -7.01 -2.79 30.38
N ASP A 384 -7.19 -3.99 29.82
CA ASP A 384 -6.16 -4.83 29.24
C ASP A 384 -5.97 -4.58 27.72
N PRO A 385 -4.72 -4.41 27.23
CA PRO A 385 -4.41 -4.37 25.81
C PRO A 385 -4.72 -5.65 25.03
N GLU A 386 -4.55 -6.86 25.61
CA GLU A 386 -4.81 -8.10 24.88
C GLU A 386 -6.31 -8.31 24.63
N GLU A 387 -7.16 -8.09 25.63
CA GLU A 387 -8.62 -8.11 25.53
C GLU A 387 -9.14 -7.03 24.56
N SER A 388 -8.59 -5.81 24.61
CA SER A 388 -8.92 -4.75 23.65
C SER A 388 -8.54 -5.11 22.20
N LEU A 389 -7.46 -5.87 22.02
CA LEU A 389 -7.03 -6.39 20.72
C LEU A 389 -7.91 -7.58 20.27
N ALA A 390 -8.35 -8.44 21.19
CA ALA A 390 -9.27 -9.53 20.93
C ALA A 390 -10.65 -9.03 20.48
N ILE A 391 -11.19 -8.01 21.15
CA ILE A 391 -12.41 -7.29 20.73
C ILE A 391 -12.24 -6.74 19.31
N SER A 392 -11.13 -6.06 19.02
CA SER A 392 -10.85 -5.50 17.70
C SER A 392 -10.80 -6.57 16.59
N ARG A 393 -10.22 -7.75 16.89
CA ARG A 393 -10.22 -8.91 15.97
C ARG A 393 -11.64 -9.45 15.75
N ALA A 394 -12.42 -9.64 16.83
CA ALA A 394 -13.78 -10.17 16.75
C ALA A 394 -14.71 -9.27 15.91
N VAL A 395 -14.59 -7.95 16.02
CA VAL A 395 -15.33 -6.99 15.19
C VAL A 395 -14.91 -7.07 13.72
N SER A 396 -13.62 -7.18 13.41
CA SER A 396 -13.16 -7.36 12.02
C SER A 396 -13.65 -8.70 11.44
N ASP A 397 -13.59 -9.77 12.22
CA ASP A 397 -14.10 -11.10 11.85
C ASP A 397 -15.61 -11.13 11.61
N ALA A 398 -16.39 -10.33 12.34
CA ALA A 398 -17.81 -10.18 12.13
C ALA A 398 -18.13 -9.40 10.83
N LEU A 399 -17.44 -8.28 10.58
CA LEU A 399 -17.54 -7.52 9.33
C LEU A 399 -17.16 -8.39 8.12
N VAL A 400 -16.06 -9.13 8.21
CA VAL A 400 -15.62 -10.13 7.22
C VAL A 400 -16.69 -11.17 6.94
N GLN A 401 -17.33 -11.71 7.98
CA GLN A 401 -18.37 -12.72 7.82
C GLN A 401 -19.61 -12.14 7.11
N ILE A 402 -20.05 -10.94 7.47
CA ILE A 402 -21.19 -10.27 6.83
C ILE A 402 -20.88 -10.01 5.34
N VAL A 403 -19.72 -9.45 5.02
CA VAL A 403 -19.29 -9.22 3.62
C VAL A 403 -19.26 -10.54 2.84
N ARG A 404 -18.59 -11.56 3.37
CA ARG A 404 -18.44 -12.88 2.71
C ARG A 404 -19.78 -13.55 2.45
N ARG A 405 -20.75 -13.38 3.35
CA ARG A 405 -22.12 -13.89 3.18
C ARG A 405 -22.91 -13.07 2.18
N ALA A 406 -22.82 -11.74 2.22
CA ALA A 406 -23.49 -10.86 1.27
C ALA A 406 -23.05 -11.14 -0.17
N VAL A 407 -21.74 -11.20 -0.45
CA VAL A 407 -21.21 -11.48 -1.81
C VAL A 407 -21.43 -12.92 -2.30
N ALA A 408 -21.85 -13.82 -1.41
CA ALA A 408 -22.30 -15.17 -1.78
C ALA A 408 -23.80 -15.24 -2.14
N LEU A 409 -24.57 -14.19 -1.82
CA LEU A 409 -26.02 -14.11 -2.05
C LEU A 409 -26.38 -13.13 -3.18
N THR A 410 -25.67 -11.99 -3.27
CA THR A 410 -25.91 -10.94 -4.27
C THR A 410 -24.58 -10.35 -4.74
N ARG A 411 -24.52 -9.81 -5.97
CA ARG A 411 -23.28 -9.26 -6.53
C ARG A 411 -23.26 -7.72 -6.40
N PRO A 412 -22.58 -7.13 -5.39
CA PRO A 412 -22.44 -5.66 -5.27
C PRO A 412 -21.79 -5.07 -6.54
N ARG A 413 -22.20 -3.85 -6.91
CA ARG A 413 -21.63 -3.13 -8.07
C ARG A 413 -20.16 -2.73 -7.85
N PHE A 414 -19.80 -2.46 -6.61
CA PHE A 414 -18.45 -2.14 -6.14
C PHE A 414 -18.37 -2.41 -4.63
N VAL A 415 -17.17 -2.47 -4.07
CA VAL A 415 -16.97 -2.59 -2.61
C VAL A 415 -15.89 -1.61 -2.15
N VAL A 416 -16.21 -0.71 -1.21
CA VAL A 416 -15.27 0.23 -0.59
C VAL A 416 -14.97 -0.21 0.83
N ALA A 417 -13.70 -0.43 1.18
CA ALA A 417 -13.31 -0.78 2.55
C ALA A 417 -12.45 0.33 3.17
N LYS A 418 -12.87 0.84 4.34
CA LYS A 418 -12.30 2.02 5.00
C LYS A 418 -11.53 1.69 6.29
N GLY A 419 -10.21 1.87 6.25
CA GLY A 419 -9.27 1.66 7.35
C GLY A 419 -8.34 0.47 7.06
N GLY A 420 -7.02 0.61 7.30
CA GLY A 420 -6.00 -0.33 6.81
C GLY A 420 -6.28 -1.82 7.09
N ILE A 421 -6.53 -2.17 8.35
CA ILE A 421 -6.92 -3.54 8.75
C ILE A 421 -8.19 -3.98 8.02
N THR A 422 -9.25 -3.16 8.04
CA THR A 422 -10.52 -3.42 7.34
C THR A 422 -10.31 -3.64 5.85
N SER A 423 -9.46 -2.85 5.18
CA SER A 423 -9.16 -3.01 3.76
C SER A 423 -8.32 -4.26 3.44
N SER A 424 -7.59 -4.81 4.42
CA SER A 424 -6.87 -6.08 4.28
C SER A 424 -7.80 -7.28 4.50
N ASP A 425 -8.54 -7.26 5.62
CA ASP A 425 -9.49 -8.31 6.00
C ASP A 425 -10.65 -8.44 4.99
N VAL A 426 -11.23 -7.32 4.54
CA VAL A 426 -12.30 -7.34 3.51
C VAL A 426 -11.78 -7.89 2.19
N ALA A 427 -10.56 -7.55 1.75
CA ALA A 427 -9.99 -8.09 0.52
C ALA A 427 -9.76 -9.61 0.60
N THR A 428 -8.98 -10.02 1.60
CA THR A 428 -8.40 -11.36 1.68
C THR A 428 -9.37 -12.42 2.25
N ARG A 429 -10.27 -12.03 3.16
CA ARG A 429 -11.17 -12.95 3.89
C ARG A 429 -12.64 -12.69 3.59
N GLY A 430 -13.04 -11.43 3.43
CA GLY A 430 -14.42 -11.04 3.07
C GLY A 430 -14.75 -11.43 1.62
N LEU A 431 -14.07 -10.78 0.69
CA LEU A 431 -14.19 -11.00 -0.76
C LEU A 431 -13.46 -12.26 -1.24
N SER A 432 -12.55 -12.81 -0.42
CA SER A 432 -11.72 -13.99 -0.73
C SER A 432 -10.91 -13.81 -2.03
N ILE A 433 -10.42 -12.60 -2.28
CA ILE A 433 -9.49 -12.29 -3.37
C ILE A 433 -8.19 -13.05 -3.10
N ALA A 434 -7.66 -13.75 -4.10
CA ALA A 434 -6.28 -14.22 -4.07
C ALA A 434 -5.41 -13.48 -5.09
N ARG A 435 -5.99 -13.18 -6.26
CA ARG A 435 -5.34 -12.44 -7.35
C ARG A 435 -6.24 -11.28 -7.79
N ALA A 436 -5.63 -10.14 -8.07
CA ALA A 436 -6.28 -8.94 -8.59
C ALA A 436 -5.31 -8.17 -9.49
N VAL A 437 -5.82 -7.12 -10.16
CA VAL A 437 -5.02 -6.11 -10.86
C VAL A 437 -5.39 -4.75 -10.27
N VAL A 438 -4.42 -3.94 -9.81
CA VAL A 438 -4.69 -2.53 -9.50
C VAL A 438 -4.95 -1.80 -10.81
N ARG A 439 -6.09 -1.15 -10.96
CA ARG A 439 -6.41 -0.36 -12.17
C ARG A 439 -5.94 1.08 -12.06
N GLY A 440 -5.85 1.61 -10.83
CA GLY A 440 -5.32 2.94 -10.52
C GLY A 440 -5.89 3.51 -9.23
N SER A 441 -5.91 4.83 -9.11
CA SER A 441 -6.42 5.58 -7.94
C SER A 441 -7.67 6.40 -8.27
N LEU A 442 -8.56 6.60 -7.30
CA LEU A 442 -9.79 7.39 -7.47
C LEU A 442 -9.55 8.91 -7.38
N PHE A 443 -8.46 9.32 -6.72
CA PHE A 443 -8.01 10.70 -6.58
C PHE A 443 -6.48 10.78 -6.70
N PRO A 444 -5.86 11.96 -6.93
CA PRO A 444 -4.44 12.06 -7.26
C PRO A 444 -3.52 11.38 -6.24
N GLY A 445 -2.98 10.23 -6.62
CA GLY A 445 -2.06 9.45 -5.78
C GLY A 445 -2.68 8.83 -4.52
N ILE A 446 -4.01 8.75 -4.36
CA ILE A 446 -4.65 8.17 -3.16
C ILE A 446 -5.88 7.33 -3.48
N VAL A 447 -6.18 6.37 -2.60
CA VAL A 447 -7.35 5.45 -2.68
C VAL A 447 -7.34 4.60 -3.97
N SER A 448 -6.69 3.44 -3.92
CA SER A 448 -6.53 2.55 -5.08
C SER A 448 -7.73 1.64 -5.31
N LEU A 449 -8.06 1.42 -6.59
CA LEU A 449 -9.06 0.48 -7.08
C LEU A 449 -8.38 -0.78 -7.64
N TRP A 450 -8.79 -1.93 -7.12
CA TRP A 450 -8.41 -3.26 -7.58
C TRP A 450 -9.56 -3.93 -8.33
N GLU A 451 -9.22 -4.70 -9.34
CA GLU A 451 -10.13 -5.59 -10.05
C GLU A 451 -9.74 -7.05 -9.71
N PRO A 452 -10.55 -7.78 -8.92
CA PRO A 452 -10.26 -9.16 -8.56
C PRO A 452 -10.27 -10.07 -9.79
N ALA A 453 -9.19 -10.82 -9.99
CA ALA A 453 -9.03 -11.77 -11.08
C ALA A 453 -9.61 -13.15 -10.75
N ASP A 454 -9.86 -13.44 -9.46
CA ASP A 454 -10.48 -14.69 -9.00
C ASP A 454 -11.38 -14.53 -7.75
N GLY A 455 -11.86 -15.66 -7.23
CA GLY A 455 -12.73 -15.73 -6.06
C GLY A 455 -14.21 -15.37 -6.33
N PRO A 456 -15.05 -15.34 -5.29
CA PRO A 456 -16.45 -14.88 -5.38
C PRO A 456 -16.59 -13.45 -5.90
N ALA A 457 -15.57 -12.61 -5.69
CA ALA A 457 -15.55 -11.21 -6.07
C ALA A 457 -14.92 -10.93 -7.45
N GLN A 458 -14.66 -11.96 -8.27
CA GLN A 458 -14.01 -11.81 -9.59
C GLN A 458 -14.71 -10.75 -10.46
N GLY A 459 -14.02 -9.65 -10.77
CA GLY A 459 -14.57 -8.52 -11.55
C GLY A 459 -15.55 -7.63 -10.78
N ILE A 460 -15.49 -7.58 -9.44
CA ILE A 460 -16.17 -6.55 -8.64
C ILE A 460 -15.12 -5.47 -8.28
N PRO A 461 -15.27 -4.22 -8.73
CA PRO A 461 -14.37 -3.13 -8.36
C PRO A 461 -14.23 -3.00 -6.84
N TYR A 462 -13.01 -3.17 -6.33
CA TYR A 462 -12.69 -3.14 -4.92
C TYR A 462 -11.80 -1.93 -4.59
N VAL A 463 -12.16 -1.16 -3.57
CA VAL A 463 -11.51 0.13 -3.28
C VAL A 463 -10.87 0.11 -1.89
N VAL A 464 -9.55 0.23 -1.88
CA VAL A 464 -8.71 0.29 -0.67
C VAL A 464 -8.64 1.75 -0.19
N PHE A 465 -9.43 2.08 0.82
CA PHE A 465 -9.46 3.42 1.41
C PHE A 465 -8.76 3.41 2.78
N ALA A 466 -7.54 3.97 2.84
CA ALA A 466 -6.75 4.02 4.07
C ALA A 466 -7.43 4.80 5.22
N GLY A 467 -7.02 4.52 6.46
CA GLY A 467 -7.60 5.15 7.66
C GLY A 467 -7.43 6.67 7.71
N ASN A 468 -6.22 7.16 7.40
CA ASN A 468 -5.80 8.56 7.58
C ASN A 468 -5.69 9.34 6.25
N VAL A 469 -6.47 8.95 5.23
CA VAL A 469 -6.44 9.53 3.87
C VAL A 469 -7.73 10.29 3.56
N GLY A 470 -7.63 11.28 2.67
CA GLY A 470 -8.74 12.08 2.17
C GLY A 470 -9.16 13.22 3.11
N ALA A 471 -10.04 14.08 2.60
CA ALA A 471 -10.78 15.05 3.40
C ALA A 471 -12.07 14.41 3.95
N GLU A 472 -12.88 15.19 4.67
CA GLU A 472 -14.14 14.73 5.26
C GLU A 472 -15.15 14.25 4.21
N ALA A 473 -15.24 14.95 3.07
CA ALA A 473 -16.12 14.59 1.95
C ALA A 473 -15.60 13.41 1.11
N THR A 474 -14.30 13.07 1.17
CA THR A 474 -13.67 12.16 0.19
C THR A 474 -14.17 10.71 0.22
N LEU A 475 -14.84 10.28 1.29
CA LEU A 475 -15.56 9.00 1.26
C LEU A 475 -16.88 9.07 0.47
N ALA A 476 -17.60 10.20 0.55
CA ALA A 476 -18.79 10.45 -0.26
C ALA A 476 -18.42 10.66 -1.74
N GLU A 477 -17.39 11.47 -2.03
CA GLU A 477 -16.84 11.67 -3.37
C GLU A 477 -16.42 10.34 -4.04
N ALA A 478 -15.91 9.38 -3.26
CA ALA A 478 -15.50 8.07 -3.77
C ALA A 478 -16.70 7.19 -4.12
N VAL A 479 -17.72 7.16 -3.26
CA VAL A 479 -18.97 6.42 -3.49
C VAL A 479 -19.73 7.02 -4.67
N GLU A 480 -19.79 8.35 -4.76
CA GLU A 480 -20.42 9.08 -5.87
C GLU A 480 -19.83 8.67 -7.22
N LYS A 481 -18.51 8.81 -7.43
CA LYS A 481 -17.82 8.36 -8.65
C LYS A 481 -18.20 6.92 -9.06
N LEU A 482 -18.27 6.00 -8.09
CA LEU A 482 -18.57 4.59 -8.33
C LEU A 482 -20.06 4.36 -8.66
N SER A 483 -20.96 5.19 -8.14
CA SER A 483 -22.42 5.11 -8.31
C SER A 483 -22.94 5.90 -9.52
N GLU A 484 -22.15 6.78 -10.14
CA GLU A 484 -22.43 7.52 -11.40
C GLU A 484 -22.53 6.64 -12.68
N ARG A 485 -23.06 5.40 -12.58
CA ARG A 485 -23.24 4.45 -13.69
C ARG A 485 -24.61 3.80 -13.66
#